data_AF-A0AB73H8R7-F1
#
_entry.id   AF-A0AB73H8R7-F1
#
_cell.length_a   1.000
_cell.length_b   1.000
_cell.length_c   1.000
_cell.angle_alpha   90.00
_cell.angle_beta   90.00
_cell.angle_gamma   90.00
#
_symmetry.space_group_name_H-M   'P 1'
#
loop_
_entity.id
_entity.type
_entity.pdbx_description
1 polymer ?
#
loop_
_entity_poly.entity_id
_entity_poly.type
_entity_poly.pdbx_seq_one_letter_code
_entity_poly.pdbx_strand_id
1 'polypeptide(L)'
;MKFFRGMIGFCIAGMIVMSVWTPLAENYGIFGGYLAAFIIIGPMWFMNHHVGLIENDEDAAFVDMAVGIGICGIMRDVFMRGGGELVSSLPTIGLVAIGAVLAGIVAAAIEKDMARKHEAKQEKTEPGMNIKEEERLNENQLV
;
A
#
# COMPACT_ATOMS: atom_id res chain seq x y z
N MET A 1 13.90 14.21 -11.40
CA MET A 1 12.80 14.78 -10.58
C MET A 1 12.08 13.75 -9.69
N LYS A 2 12.22 12.42 -9.92
CA LYS A 2 11.56 11.36 -9.11
C LYS A 2 11.80 11.51 -7.60
N PHE A 3 13.04 11.72 -7.17
CA PHE A 3 13.39 11.92 -5.76
C PHE A 3 12.58 13.05 -5.09
N PHE A 4 12.50 14.20 -5.75
CA PHE A 4 11.79 15.37 -5.21
C PHE A 4 10.28 15.15 -5.12
N ARG A 5 9.69 14.49 -6.13
CA ARG A 5 8.27 14.08 -6.11
C ARG A 5 8.01 13.11 -4.96
N GLY A 6 8.87 12.10 -4.78
CA GLY A 6 8.76 11.12 -3.70
C GLY A 6 8.85 11.78 -2.34
N MET A 7 9.82 12.68 -2.16
CA MET A 7 9.96 13.47 -0.93
C MET A 7 8.70 14.27 -0.61
N ILE A 8 8.10 14.94 -1.60
CA ILE A 8 6.82 15.64 -1.41
C ILE A 8 5.72 14.66 -1.02
N GLY A 9 5.56 13.55 -1.75
CA GLY A 9 4.53 12.55 -1.50
C GLY A 9 4.60 11.96 -0.08
N PHE A 10 5.79 11.56 0.37
CA PHE A 10 6.01 11.08 1.74
C PHE A 10 5.74 12.18 2.79
N CYS A 11 6.21 13.40 2.53
CA CYS A 11 6.05 14.51 3.46
C CYS A 11 4.58 14.87 3.68
N ILE A 12 3.81 15.06 2.60
CA ILE A 12 2.39 15.42 2.71
C ILE A 12 1.56 14.28 3.32
N ALA A 13 1.86 13.01 2.98
CA ALA A 13 1.19 11.85 3.57
C ALA A 13 1.39 11.83 5.09
N GLY A 14 2.65 11.95 5.53
CA GLY A 14 3.00 11.96 6.95
C GLY A 14 2.36 13.12 7.70
N MET A 15 2.49 14.35 7.19
CA MET A 15 1.95 15.54 7.86
C MET A 15 0.42 15.50 7.99
N ILE A 16 -0.31 15.11 6.95
CA ILE A 16 -1.77 15.08 6.98
C ILE A 16 -2.26 14.01 7.96
N VAL A 17 -1.70 12.80 7.92
CA VAL A 17 -2.08 11.73 8.86
C VAL A 17 -1.82 12.19 10.30
N MET A 18 -0.63 12.72 10.59
CA MET A 18 -0.25 13.11 11.95
C MET A 18 -1.00 14.35 12.47
N SER A 19 -1.60 15.16 11.60
CA SER A 19 -2.32 16.38 11.99
C SER A 19 -3.85 16.20 12.04
N VAL A 20 -4.41 15.30 11.23
CA VAL A 20 -5.86 15.19 11.03
C VAL A 20 -6.44 13.91 11.63
N TRP A 21 -5.68 12.82 11.65
CA TRP A 21 -6.21 11.53 12.09
C TRP A 21 -6.62 11.54 13.56
N THR A 22 -5.72 11.97 14.44
CA THR A 22 -5.96 11.97 15.89
C THR A 22 -7.17 12.84 16.27
N PRO A 23 -7.29 14.10 15.80
CA PRO A 23 -8.50 14.90 16.07
C PRO A 23 -9.80 14.26 15.59
N LEU A 24 -9.81 13.57 14.43
CA LEU A 24 -11.01 12.87 13.97
C LEU A 24 -11.36 11.67 14.85
N ALA A 25 -10.36 10.87 15.21
CA ALA A 25 -10.56 9.70 16.07
C ALA A 25 -11.02 10.11 17.48
N GLU A 26 -10.51 11.20 18.03
CA GLU A 26 -10.89 11.69 19.36
C GLU A 26 -12.33 12.24 19.39
N ASN A 27 -12.75 12.97 18.35
CA ASN A 27 -14.09 13.59 18.31
C ASN A 27 -15.20 12.62 17.90
N TYR A 28 -14.89 11.60 17.09
CA TYR A 28 -15.89 10.68 16.52
C TYR A 28 -15.61 9.20 16.82
N GLY A 29 -14.68 8.92 17.73
CA GLY A 29 -14.31 7.56 18.13
C GLY A 29 -13.83 6.70 16.95
N ILE A 30 -14.23 5.42 16.97
CA ILE A 30 -13.85 4.46 15.92
C ILE A 30 -14.34 4.89 14.53
N PHE A 31 -15.52 5.53 14.45
CA PHE A 31 -16.05 6.05 13.19
C PHE A 31 -15.14 7.15 12.64
N GLY A 32 -14.62 8.02 13.51
CA GLY A 32 -13.61 9.01 13.15
C GLY A 32 -12.35 8.41 12.55
N GLY A 33 -11.88 7.28 13.09
CA GLY A 33 -10.76 6.53 12.52
C GLY A 33 -11.03 5.99 11.11
N TYR A 34 -12.19 5.39 10.88
CA TYR A 34 -12.59 4.92 9.54
C TYR A 34 -12.78 6.07 8.55
N LEU A 35 -13.38 7.18 9.01
CA LEU A 35 -13.53 8.38 8.20
C LEU A 35 -12.16 8.96 7.83
N ALA A 36 -11.24 9.06 8.79
CA ALA A 36 -9.86 9.49 8.55
C ALA A 36 -9.15 8.59 7.54
N ALA A 37 -9.29 7.26 7.66
CA ALA A 37 -8.75 6.32 6.69
C ALA A 37 -9.28 6.62 5.28
N PHE A 38 -10.58 6.83 5.12
CA PHE A 38 -11.17 7.10 3.81
C PHE A 38 -10.71 8.45 3.22
N ILE A 39 -10.82 9.54 3.98
CA ILE A 39 -10.58 10.90 3.46
C ILE A 39 -9.10 11.28 3.40
N ILE A 40 -8.23 10.57 4.13
CA ILE A 40 -6.78 10.80 4.09
C ILE A 40 -6.10 9.75 3.22
N ILE A 41 -6.23 8.46 3.55
CA ILE A 41 -5.46 7.39 2.89
C ILE A 41 -5.91 7.23 1.44
N GLY A 42 -7.21 7.28 1.14
CA GLY A 42 -7.70 7.16 -0.24
C GLY A 42 -7.10 8.21 -1.18
N PRO A 43 -7.32 9.52 -0.93
CA PRO A 43 -6.74 10.58 -1.74
C PRO A 43 -5.21 10.56 -1.77
N MET A 44 -4.56 10.27 -0.63
CA MET A 44 -3.10 10.21 -0.59
C MET A 44 -2.54 9.05 -1.40
N TRP A 45 -3.20 7.89 -1.38
CA TRP A 45 -2.81 6.74 -2.20
C TRP A 45 -2.95 7.09 -3.68
N PHE A 46 -4.05 7.75 -4.08
CA PHE A 46 -4.25 8.21 -5.45
C PHE A 46 -3.15 9.20 -5.89
N MET A 47 -2.87 10.22 -5.09
CA MET A 47 -1.80 11.18 -5.39
C MET A 47 -0.42 10.52 -5.45
N ASN A 48 -0.14 9.59 -4.54
CA ASN A 48 1.17 8.95 -4.46
C ASN A 48 1.39 7.93 -5.56
N HIS A 49 0.44 7.03 -5.80
CA HIS A 49 0.66 5.87 -6.67
C HIS A 49 -0.02 5.98 -8.04
N HIS A 50 -1.15 6.69 -8.16
CA HIS A 50 -1.80 6.90 -9.45
C HIS A 50 -1.25 8.13 -10.20
N VAL A 51 -1.15 9.27 -9.51
CA VAL A 51 -0.51 10.48 -10.07
C VAL A 51 1.03 10.36 -10.05
N GLY A 52 1.56 9.43 -9.25
CA GLY A 52 2.97 9.06 -9.26
C GLY A 52 3.88 10.00 -8.50
N LEU A 53 3.44 10.61 -7.39
CA LEU A 53 4.38 11.29 -6.50
C LEU A 53 5.40 10.30 -5.92
N ILE A 54 4.95 9.10 -5.55
CA ILE A 54 5.77 7.95 -5.16
C ILE A 54 5.62 6.90 -6.26
N GLU A 55 6.49 7.01 -7.26
CA GLU A 55 6.49 6.17 -8.44
C GLU A 55 7.09 4.79 -8.11
N ASN A 56 6.37 3.73 -8.46
CA ASN A 56 6.82 2.35 -8.35
C ASN A 56 6.98 1.80 -9.77
N ASP A 57 8.22 1.49 -10.15
CA ASP A 57 8.52 0.93 -11.46
C ASP A 57 8.06 -0.55 -11.52
N GLU A 58 7.68 -1.05 -12.70
CA GLU A 58 7.06 -2.39 -12.86
C GLU A 58 7.92 -3.55 -12.33
N ASP A 59 9.25 -3.43 -12.42
CA ASP A 59 10.21 -4.43 -11.96
C ASP A 59 10.87 -4.06 -10.62
N ALA A 60 10.30 -3.10 -9.88
CA ALA A 60 10.82 -2.64 -8.60
C ALA A 60 9.93 -3.04 -7.43
N ALA A 61 10.51 -3.13 -6.24
CA ALA A 61 9.74 -3.32 -5.01
C ALA A 61 8.78 -2.13 -4.80
N PHE A 62 7.51 -2.42 -4.54
CA PHE A 62 6.53 -1.39 -4.22
C PHE A 62 6.88 -0.70 -2.90
N VAL A 63 7.07 0.61 -2.94
CA VAL A 63 7.30 1.45 -1.75
C VAL A 63 5.99 2.15 -1.38
N ASP A 64 5.45 1.78 -0.21
CA ASP A 64 4.19 2.32 0.30
C ASP A 64 4.39 3.65 1.06
N MET A 65 3.45 4.58 0.90
CA MET A 65 3.45 5.87 1.62
C MET A 65 3.41 5.73 3.16
N ALA A 66 2.98 4.58 3.68
CA ALA A 66 3.01 4.22 5.10
C ALA A 66 4.42 4.29 5.70
N VAL A 67 5.47 4.10 4.89
CA VAL A 67 6.86 4.29 5.34
C VAL A 67 7.09 5.75 5.75
N GLY A 68 6.68 6.70 4.90
CA GLY A 68 6.78 8.13 5.20
C GLY A 68 5.92 8.54 6.40
N ILE A 69 4.72 7.98 6.51
CA ILE A 69 3.83 8.20 7.66
C ILE A 69 4.50 7.71 8.96
N GLY A 70 5.05 6.49 8.97
CA GLY A 70 5.73 5.92 10.13
C GLY A 70 6.94 6.74 10.56
N ILE A 71 7.80 7.13 9.61
CA ILE A 71 8.97 7.99 9.89
C ILE A 71 8.51 9.34 10.46
N CYS A 72 7.49 9.95 9.87
CA CYS A 72 6.94 11.22 10.34
C CYS A 72 6.44 11.12 11.79
N GLY A 73 5.65 10.09 12.13
CA GLY A 73 5.15 9.87 13.48
C GLY A 73 6.26 9.66 14.51
N ILE A 74 7.24 8.80 14.19
CA ILE A 74 8.39 8.53 15.05
C ILE A 74 9.19 9.81 15.30
N MET A 75 9.57 10.53 14.23
CA MET A 75 10.41 11.72 14.37
C MET A 75 9.66 12.87 15.05
N ARG A 76 8.36 13.03 14.79
CA ARG A 76 7.50 13.99 15.52
C ARG A 76 7.60 13.75 17.01
N ASP A 77 7.40 12.51 17.46
CA ASP A 77 7.38 12.19 18.89
C ASP A 77 8.77 12.29 19.51
N VAL A 78 9.83 11.90 18.79
CA VAL A 78 11.22 12.14 19.22
C VAL A 78 11.49 13.62 19.44
N PHE A 79 11.05 14.49 18.52
CA PHE A 79 11.27 15.93 18.65
C PHE A 79 10.42 16.57 19.75
N MET A 80 9.18 16.11 19.93
CA MET A 80 8.25 16.70 20.89
C MET A 80 8.45 16.18 22.33
N ARG A 81 8.87 14.92 22.48
CA ARG A 81 8.85 14.18 23.76
C ARG A 81 10.21 13.59 24.12
N GLY A 82 11.19 13.65 23.21
CA GLY A 82 12.56 13.18 23.40
C GLY A 82 12.82 11.77 22.86
N GLY A 83 14.10 11.40 22.76
CA GLY A 83 14.52 10.13 22.18
C GLY A 83 14.07 8.86 22.93
N GLY A 84 13.59 8.99 24.17
CA GLY A 84 13.02 7.88 24.94
C GLY A 84 11.80 7.25 24.25
N GLU A 85 11.00 8.03 23.51
CA GLU A 85 9.84 7.53 22.78
C GLU A 85 10.22 6.61 21.61
N LEU A 86 11.39 6.82 21.00
CA LEU A 86 11.89 5.89 19.99
C LEU A 86 12.22 4.54 20.61
N VAL A 87 12.87 4.55 21.78
CA VAL A 87 13.24 3.31 22.48
C VAL A 87 12.01 2.55 22.96
N SER A 88 11.01 3.25 23.50
CA SER A 88 9.75 2.64 23.96
C SER A 88 8.91 2.06 22.81
N SER A 89 9.05 2.58 21.59
CA SER A 89 8.32 2.11 20.40
C SER A 89 9.01 0.96 19.66
N LEU A 90 10.26 0.60 20.00
CA LEU A 90 11.00 -0.51 19.38
C LEU A 90 10.23 -1.84 19.35
N PRO A 91 9.51 -2.27 20.42
CA PRO A 91 8.71 -3.50 20.36
C PRO A 91 7.63 -3.45 19.28
N THR A 92 6.92 -2.32 19.17
CA THR A 92 5.89 -2.11 18.15
C THR A 92 6.50 -2.10 16.75
N ILE A 93 7.64 -1.42 16.56
CA ILE A 93 8.37 -1.41 15.29
C ILE A 93 8.80 -2.84 14.91
N GLY A 94 9.26 -3.63 15.88
CA GLY A 94 9.62 -5.03 15.67
C GLY A 94 8.43 -5.87 15.20
N LEU A 95 7.26 -5.72 15.82
CA LEU A 95 6.03 -6.42 15.40
C LEU A 95 5.59 -5.99 13.99
N VAL A 96 5.68 -4.70 13.67
CA VAL A 96 5.38 -4.19 12.32
C VAL A 96 6.33 -4.79 11.29
N ALA A 97 7.63 -4.87 11.60
CA ALA A 97 8.61 -5.49 10.71
C ALA A 97 8.33 -6.98 10.47
N ILE A 98 7.98 -7.74 11.52
CA ILE A 98 7.57 -9.14 11.40
C ILE A 98 6.32 -9.26 10.52
N GLY A 99 5.31 -8.44 10.78
CA GLY A 99 4.09 -8.40 9.98
C GLY A 99 4.36 -8.09 8.50
N ALA A 100 5.24 -7.13 8.21
CA ALA A 100 5.64 -6.78 6.86
C ALA A 100 6.35 -7.93 6.13
N VAL A 101 7.26 -8.64 6.81
CA VAL A 101 7.94 -9.82 6.25
C VAL A 101 6.94 -10.93 5.94
N LEU A 102 6.03 -11.23 6.87
CA LEU A 102 5.00 -12.25 6.65
C LEU A 102 4.06 -11.87 5.49
N ALA A 103 3.64 -10.62 5.41
CA ALA A 103 2.82 -10.12 4.31
C ALA A 103 3.54 -10.26 2.96
N GLY A 104 4.83 -9.92 2.90
CA GLY A 104 5.65 -10.09 1.69
C GLY A 104 5.76 -11.55 1.24
N ILE A 105 5.95 -12.49 2.17
CA ILE A 105 5.99 -13.93 1.86
C ILE A 105 4.64 -14.40 1.30
N VAL A 106 3.53 -13.99 1.92
CA VAL A 106 2.18 -14.35 1.46
C VAL A 106 1.90 -13.75 0.09
N ALA A 107 2.26 -12.49 -0.16
CA ALA A 107 2.11 -11.84 -1.45
C ALA A 107 2.86 -12.60 -2.56
N ALA A 108 4.12 -12.97 -2.31
CA ALA A 108 4.91 -13.75 -3.26
C ALA A 108 4.30 -15.13 -3.54
N ALA A 109 3.71 -15.79 -2.53
CA ALA A 109 3.02 -17.07 -2.72
C ALA A 109 1.75 -16.91 -3.58
N ILE A 110 0.97 -15.84 -3.37
CA ILE A 110 -0.22 -15.52 -4.15
C ILE A 110 0.17 -15.22 -5.61
N GLU A 111 1.17 -14.38 -5.83
CA GLU A 111 1.64 -14.02 -7.17
C GLU A 111 2.09 -15.26 -7.96
N LYS A 112 2.81 -16.18 -7.32
CA LYS A 112 3.22 -17.45 -7.92
C LYS A 112 2.03 -18.35 -8.27
N ASP A 113 0.99 -18.41 -7.44
CA ASP A 113 -0.23 -19.15 -7.74
C ASP A 113 -1.00 -18.54 -8.92
N MET A 114 -1.10 -17.21 -8.98
CA MET A 114 -1.72 -16.48 -10.08
C MET A 114 -0.99 -16.72 -11.40
N ALA A 115 0.35 -16.66 -11.41
CA ALA A 115 1.18 -16.93 -12.58
C ALA A 115 0.95 -18.36 -13.10
N ARG A 116 0.99 -19.37 -12.21
CA ARG A 116 0.72 -20.77 -12.57
C ARG A 116 -0.66 -20.98 -13.18
N LYS A 117 -1.69 -20.34 -12.62
CA LYS A 117 -3.06 -20.41 -13.17
C LYS A 117 -3.16 -19.73 -14.54
N HIS A 118 -2.42 -18.65 -14.76
CA HIS A 118 -2.37 -17.97 -16.05
C HIS A 118 -1.70 -18.84 -17.11
N GLU A 119 -0.54 -19.42 -16.81
CA GLU A 119 0.17 -20.37 -17.69
C GLU A 119 -0.69 -21.59 -18.02
N ALA A 120 -1.34 -22.19 -17.02
CA ALA A 120 -2.22 -23.35 -17.23
C ALA A 120 -3.49 -23.02 -18.04
N LYS A 121 -3.96 -21.77 -18.02
CA LYS A 121 -5.02 -21.29 -18.92
C LYS A 121 -4.49 -21.14 -20.34
N GLN A 122 -3.33 -20.51 -20.52
CA GLN A 122 -2.72 -20.34 -21.85
C GLN A 122 -2.43 -21.69 -22.54
N GLU A 123 -1.98 -22.70 -21.80
CA GLU A 123 -1.73 -24.05 -22.35
C GLU A 123 -3.01 -24.73 -22.84
N LYS A 124 -4.15 -24.44 -22.20
CA LYS A 124 -5.46 -25.03 -22.55
C LYS A 124 -6.14 -24.31 -23.71
N THR A 125 -5.75 -23.06 -23.99
CA THR A 125 -6.30 -22.28 -25.08
C THR A 125 -5.95 -22.89 -26.44
N GLU A 126 -6.91 -22.91 -27.36
CA GLU A 126 -6.70 -23.48 -28.69
C GLU A 126 -5.54 -22.78 -29.45
N PRO A 127 -4.74 -23.52 -30.23
CA PRO A 127 -3.62 -22.94 -30.98
C PRO A 127 -4.06 -21.80 -31.91
N GLY A 128 -3.47 -20.62 -31.71
CA GLY A 128 -3.80 -19.41 -32.48
C GLY A 128 -4.90 -18.52 -31.86
N MET A 129 -5.45 -18.92 -30.72
CA MET A 129 -6.43 -18.17 -29.95
C MET A 129 -5.79 -17.62 -28.66
N ASN A 130 -6.20 -16.44 -28.20
CA ASN A 130 -5.79 -15.94 -26.89
C ASN A 130 -6.88 -16.15 -25.82
N ILE A 131 -6.49 -16.09 -24.54
CA ILE A 131 -7.40 -16.35 -23.41
C ILE A 131 -8.69 -15.50 -23.47
N LYS A 132 -8.61 -14.23 -23.91
CA LYS A 132 -9.78 -13.34 -23.99
C LYS A 132 -10.73 -13.72 -25.13
N GLU A 133 -10.21 -14.30 -26.21
CA GLU A 133 -11.02 -14.81 -27.31
C GLU A 133 -11.75 -16.08 -26.89
N GLU A 134 -11.05 -16.98 -26.20
CA GLU A 134 -11.63 -18.21 -25.66
C GLU A 134 -12.71 -17.93 -24.60
N GLU A 135 -12.45 -17.00 -23.66
CA GLU A 135 -13.44 -16.58 -22.66
C GLU A 135 -14.71 -15.99 -23.31
N ARG A 136 -14.57 -15.18 -24.37
CA ARG A 136 -15.72 -14.64 -25.13
C ARG A 136 -16.50 -15.72 -25.89
N LEU A 137 -15.82 -16.72 -26.44
CA LEU A 137 -16.50 -17.83 -27.11
C LEU A 137 -17.30 -18.67 -26.13
N ASN A 138 -16.72 -18.97 -24.97
CA ASN A 138 -17.39 -19.72 -23.91
C ASN A 138 -18.61 -18.97 -23.34
N GLU A 139 -18.52 -17.64 -23.16
CA GLU A 139 -19.67 -16.83 -22.75
C GLU A 139 -20.81 -16.84 -23.79
N ASN A 140 -20.47 -16.73 -25.08
CA ASN A 140 -21.46 -16.74 -26.16
C ASN A 140 -22.10 -18.11 -26.39
N GLN A 141 -21.47 -19.21 -25.95
CA GLN A 141 -22.06 -20.56 -26.03
C GLN A 141 -23.04 -20.88 -24.89
N LEU A 142 -23.11 -20.05 -23.85
CA LEU A 142 -24.00 -20.22 -22.70
C LEU A 142 -25.32 -19.45 -22.82
N VAL A 143 -25.54 -18.75 -23.94
CA VAL A 143 -26.78 -18.02 -24.29
C VAL A 143 -27.53 -18.77 -25.38
#